data_AF-A0A967CT76-F1
#
_entry.id   AF-A0A967CT76-F1
#
_cell.length_a   1.000
_cell.length_b   1.000
_cell.length_c   1.000
_cell.angle_alpha   90.00
_cell.angle_beta   90.00
_cell.angle_gamma   90.00
#
_symmetry.space_group_name_H-M   'P 1'
#
loop_
_entity.id
_entity.type
_entity.pdbx_description
1 polymer ?
#
loop_
_entity_poly.entity_id
_entity_poly.type
_entity_poly.pdbx_seq_one_letter_code
_entity_poly.pdbx_strand_id
1 'polypeptide(L)' 'VVESRIETSSGHTRLDEAARAALSQCQFKPGTVDGTPEKAWANLSYVWRME' A
#
# COMPACT_ATOMS: atom_id res chain seq x y z
N VAL A 1 7.81 -2.45 -1.77
CA VAL A 1 6.63 -3.36 -1.80
C VAL A 1 6.78 -4.39 -2.93
N VAL A 2 6.28 -5.62 -2.79
CA VAL A 2 6.38 -6.65 -3.86
C VAL A 2 5.15 -6.66 -4.77
N GLU A 3 3.96 -6.53 -4.20
CA GLU A 3 2.68 -6.48 -4.93
C GLU A 3 1.76 -5.44 -4.28
N SER A 4 0.95 -4.77 -5.09
CA SER A 4 -0.05 -3.82 -4.60
C SER A 4 -1.32 -3.89 -5.44
N ARG A 5 -2.47 -3.87 -4.78
CA ARG A 5 -3.79 -3.84 -5.42
C ARG A 5 -4.64 -2.73 -4.79
N ILE A 6 -5.46 -2.08 -5.62
CA ILE A 6 -6.52 -1.20 -5.11
C ILE A 6 -7.68 -2.08 -4.66
N GLU A 7 -7.92 -2.10 -3.36
CA GLU A 7 -9.09 -2.76 -2.77
C GLU A 7 -10.34 -1.88 -2.93
N THR A 8 -10.21 -0.59 -2.59
CA THR A 8 -11.27 0.42 -2.72
C THR A 8 -10.72 1.66 -3.42
N SER A 9 -11.39 2.10 -4.50
CA SER A 9 -11.03 3.30 -5.25
C SER A 9 -11.48 4.58 -4.52
N SER A 10 -10.71 5.65 -4.65
CA SER A 10 -11.11 7.01 -4.24
C SER A 10 -12.16 7.66 -5.16
N GLY A 11 -12.57 6.97 -6.23
CA GLY A 11 -13.39 7.51 -7.31
C GLY A 11 -12.62 8.38 -8.30
N HIS A 12 -11.32 8.60 -8.08
CA HIS A 12 -10.47 9.43 -8.92
C HIS A 12 -9.19 8.67 -9.31
N THR A 13 -9.07 8.29 -10.58
CA THR A 13 -7.94 7.49 -11.10
C THR A 13 -6.57 8.09 -10.76
N ARG A 14 -6.44 9.43 -10.82
CA ARG A 14 -5.17 10.11 -10.51
C ARG A 14 -4.76 9.97 -9.05
N LEU A 15 -5.72 10.02 -8.13
CA LEU A 15 -5.45 9.88 -6.70
C LEU A 15 -5.12 8.42 -6.34
N ASP A 16 -5.79 7.49 -6.99
CA ASP A 16 -5.54 6.05 -6.90
C ASP A 16 -4.13 5.68 -7.39
N GLU A 17 -3.70 6.25 -8.53
CA GLU A 17 -2.35 6.07 -9.06
C GLU A 17 -1.29 6.71 -8.17
N ALA A 18 -1.55 7.92 -7.66
CA ALA A 18 -0.65 8.59 -6.72
C ALA A 18 -0.48 7.78 -5.43
N ALA A 19 -1.55 7.18 -4.90
CA ALA A 19 -1.48 6.30 -3.73
C ALA A 19 -0.61 5.06 -3.99
N ARG A 20 -0.77 4.39 -5.15
CA ARG A 20 0.09 3.26 -5.53
C ARG A 20 1.55 3.65 -5.72
N ALA A 21 1.81 4.80 -6.35
CA ALA A 21 3.16 5.31 -6.56
C ALA A 21 3.84 5.71 -5.24
N ALA A 22 3.09 6.22 -4.26
CA ALA A 22 3.62 6.47 -2.93
C ALA A 22 3.92 5.15 -2.20
N LEU A 23 3.00 4.17 -2.26
CA LEU A 23 3.17 2.86 -1.64
C LEU A 23 4.41 2.12 -2.16
N SER A 24 4.74 2.26 -3.44
CA SER A 24 5.91 1.61 -4.03
C SER A 24 7.24 2.10 -3.47
N GLN A 25 7.29 3.34 -3.01
CA GLN A 25 8.48 3.98 -2.44
C GLN A 25 8.67 3.66 -0.95
N CYS A 26 7.63 3.18 -0.26
CA CYS A 26 7.72 2.82 1.14
C CYS A 26 8.58 1.56 1.37
N GLN A 27 9.45 1.62 2.38
CA GLN A 27 10.19 0.46 2.87
C GLN A 27 9.37 -0.24 3.95
N PHE A 28 9.04 -1.50 3.72
CA PHE A 28 8.27 -2.31 4.65
C PHE A 28 9.18 -3.35 5.32
N LYS A 29 8.98 -3.53 6.62
CA LYS A 29 9.51 -4.71 7.32
C LYS A 29 8.60 -5.89 6.99
N PRO A 30 9.13 -7.01 6.48
CA PRO A 30 8.31 -8.19 6.22
C PRO A 30 7.73 -8.71 7.55
N GLY A 31 6.53 -9.30 7.47
CA GLY A 31 6.03 -10.11 8.59
C GLY A 31 6.94 -11.32 8.78
N THR A 32 7.08 -11.78 10.02
CA THR A 32 7.88 -12.97 10.33
C THR A 32 7.02 -14.03 11.00
N VAL A 33 7.15 -15.28 10.55
CA VAL A 33 6.59 -16.46 11.22
C VAL A 33 7.79 -17.29 11.70
N ASP A 34 7.85 -17.58 13.00
CA ASP A 34 8.96 -18.30 13.64
C ASP A 34 10.36 -17.73 13.32
N GLY A 35 10.45 -16.40 13.21
CA GLY A 35 11.69 -15.68 12.88
C GLY A 35 12.06 -15.66 11.39
N THR A 36 11.27 -16.30 10.53
CA THR A 36 11.49 -16.32 9.08
C THR A 36 10.63 -15.25 8.39
N PRO A 37 11.20 -14.38 7.54
CA PRO A 37 10.42 -13.43 6.75
C PRO A 37 9.47 -14.12 5.78
N GLU A 38 8.19 -13.79 5.84
CA GLU A 38 7.17 -14.30 4.94
C GLU A 38 6.44 -13.18 4.17
N LYS A 39 5.90 -13.54 3.00
CA LYS A 39 5.03 -12.64 2.24
C LYS A 39 3.70 -12.51 2.98
N ALA A 40 3.34 -11.28 3.31
CA ALA A 40 2.06 -10.97 3.93
C ALA A 40 1.38 -9.81 3.19
N TRP A 41 0.05 -9.81 3.21
CA TRP A 41 -0.76 -8.68 2.78
C TRP A 41 -1.01 -7.73 3.94
N ALA A 42 -1.00 -6.43 3.65
CA ALA A 42 -1.38 -5.39 4.59
C ALA A 42 -2.36 -4.44 3.90
N ASN A 43 -3.42 -4.05 4.61
CA ASN A 43 -4.41 -3.10 4.10
C ASN A 43 -4.01 -1.70 4.59
N LEU A 44 -3.86 -0.77 3.64
CA LEU A 44 -3.54 0.63 3.92
C LEU A 44 -4.55 1.55 3.23
N SER A 45 -4.94 2.60 3.93
CA SER A 45 -5.88 3.60 3.42
C SER A 45 -5.19 4.95 3.25
N TYR A 46 -5.14 5.47 2.02
CA TYR A 46 -4.69 6.82 1.71
C TYR A 46 -5.89 7.77 1.65
N VAL A 47 -5.86 8.83 2.47
CA VAL A 47 -6.93 9.84 2.52
C VAL A 47 -6.37 11.19 2.08
N TRP A 48 -6.95 11.75 1.03
CA TRP A 48 -6.61 13.06 0.51
C TRP A 48 -7.49 14.13 1.15
N ARG A 49 -6.89 15.26 1.53
CA ARG A 49 -7.62 16.45 2.01
C ARG A 49 -7.12 17.67 1.25
N MET A 50 -8.05 18.53 0.85
CA MET A 50 -7.72 19.89 0.40
C MET A 50 -7.78 20.76 1.65
N GLU A 51 -6.65 21.36 2.01
CA GLU A 51 -6.60 22.45 3.00
C GLU A 51 -6.69 23.79 2.29
#